data_AF-C2L196-F1
#
_entry.id   AF-C2L196-F1
#
_cell.length_a   1.000
_cell.length_b   1.000
_cell.length_c   1.000
_cell.angle_alpha   90.00
_cell.angle_beta   90.00
_cell.angle_gamma   90.00
#
_symmetry.space_group_name_H-M   'P 1'
#
loop_
_entity.id
_entity.type
_entity.pdbx_description
1 polymer ?
#
loop_
_entity_poly.entity_id
_entity_poly.type
_entity_poly.pdbx_seq_one_letter_code
_entity_poly.pdbx_strand_id
1 'polypeptide(L)'
;MNLLEYMRRRNKMTLSEWEDTFEKKEREIIVLRHEGGGGSLRNGFWDWDAYFLAYVDCETGELHKEEGRIEFPVIDKEEPPFQFEEETIYKLRVREKLPEEVPEGVLPSKNHFLVVDILEEDAVCPELEEMLIEYRKPVVLQDDVLGELTYDKLLKSFEGNIAWLRGKIHISLHVDKDNKAGITRAKKALKTMVLEQEKWDVDLRKFAAGKLTKLACEWAES
;
A
#
# COMPACT_ATOMS: atom_id res chain seq x y z
N MET A 1 -17.31 -12.84 -15.49
CA MET A 1 -17.50 -13.08 -14.04
C MET A 1 -17.55 -11.73 -13.35
N ASN A 2 -18.49 -11.50 -12.42
CA ASN A 2 -18.52 -10.22 -11.68
C ASN A 2 -17.54 -10.23 -10.48
N LEU A 3 -17.28 -9.07 -9.89
CA LEU A 3 -16.33 -8.91 -8.78
C LEU A 3 -16.64 -9.84 -7.59
N LEU A 4 -17.91 -9.98 -7.22
CA LEU A 4 -18.33 -10.79 -6.09
C LEU A 4 -18.09 -12.29 -6.34
N GLU A 5 -18.39 -12.77 -7.54
CA GLU A 5 -18.11 -14.15 -7.97
C GLU A 5 -16.61 -14.42 -8.01
N TYR A 6 -15.82 -13.48 -8.54
CA TYR A 6 -14.36 -13.57 -8.57
C TYR A 6 -13.78 -13.72 -7.16
N MET A 7 -14.17 -12.84 -6.24
CA MET A 7 -13.69 -12.89 -4.85
C MET A 7 -14.13 -14.17 -4.14
N ARG A 8 -15.39 -14.61 -4.33
CA ARG A 8 -15.87 -15.88 -3.76
C ARG A 8 -15.12 -17.09 -4.30
N ARG A 9 -14.77 -17.10 -5.59
CA ARG A 9 -13.98 -18.16 -6.20
C ARG A 9 -12.58 -18.20 -5.59
N ARG A 10 -11.90 -17.05 -5.47
CA ARG A 10 -10.57 -16.98 -4.85
C ARG A 10 -10.60 -17.45 -3.40
N ASN A 11 -11.58 -17.01 -2.60
CA ASN A 11 -11.67 -17.40 -1.19
C ASN A 11 -11.90 -18.92 -0.98
N LYS A 12 -12.39 -19.62 -2.00
CA LYS A 12 -12.61 -21.08 -1.97
C LYS A 12 -11.42 -21.89 -2.50
N MET A 13 -10.44 -21.24 -3.14
CA MET A 13 -9.26 -21.94 -3.68
C MET A 13 -8.54 -22.68 -2.56
N THR A 14 -8.32 -23.96 -2.79
CA THR A 14 -7.36 -24.75 -2.01
C THR A 14 -5.94 -24.22 -2.26
N LEU A 15 -5.01 -24.59 -1.38
CA LEU A 15 -3.61 -24.21 -1.53
C LEU A 15 -3.05 -24.64 -2.90
N SER A 16 -3.31 -25.88 -3.33
CA SER A 16 -2.85 -26.38 -4.63
C SER A 16 -3.43 -25.59 -5.79
N GLU A 17 -4.73 -25.29 -5.77
CA GLU A 17 -5.36 -24.49 -6.84
C GLU A 17 -4.80 -23.07 -6.90
N TRP A 18 -4.45 -22.48 -5.76
CA TRP A 18 -3.80 -21.17 -5.69
C TRP A 18 -2.36 -21.22 -6.21
N GLU A 19 -1.57 -22.23 -5.83
CA GLU A 19 -0.21 -22.43 -6.36
C GLU A 19 -0.20 -22.72 -7.87
N ASP A 20 -1.23 -23.39 -8.38
CA ASP A 20 -1.42 -23.63 -9.82
C ASP A 20 -1.72 -22.36 -10.60
N THR A 21 -1.97 -21.22 -9.92
CA THR A 21 -2.09 -19.92 -10.58
C THR A 21 -0.74 -19.26 -10.89
N PHE A 22 0.37 -19.93 -10.55
CA PHE A 22 1.74 -19.52 -10.87
C PHE A 22 2.37 -20.51 -11.85
N GLU A 23 3.33 -20.02 -12.61
CA GLU A 23 4.19 -20.81 -13.48
C GLU A 23 4.88 -21.94 -12.71
N LYS A 24 5.17 -23.05 -13.38
CA LYS A 24 5.97 -24.13 -12.77
C LYS A 24 7.47 -23.85 -12.85
N LYS A 25 7.91 -23.01 -13.79
CA LYS A 25 9.32 -22.62 -13.94
C LYS A 25 9.72 -21.71 -12.77
N GLU A 26 10.76 -22.11 -12.06
CA GLU A 26 11.45 -21.26 -11.09
C GLU A 26 12.46 -20.36 -11.79
N ARG A 27 12.62 -19.14 -11.28
CA ARG A 27 13.68 -18.20 -11.69
C ARG A 27 14.25 -17.48 -10.47
N GLU A 28 15.43 -16.92 -10.61
CA GLU A 28 16.06 -16.11 -9.57
C GLU A 28 15.91 -14.63 -9.90
N ILE A 29 15.46 -13.83 -8.94
CA ILE A 29 15.36 -12.37 -9.06
C ILE A 29 15.99 -11.71 -7.84
N ILE A 30 16.47 -10.47 -8.00
CA ILE A 30 16.86 -9.61 -6.89
C ILE A 30 15.80 -8.53 -6.75
N VAL A 31 15.15 -8.40 -5.59
CA VAL A 31 14.07 -7.44 -5.36
C VAL A 31 14.47 -6.39 -4.32
N LEU A 32 13.97 -5.16 -4.49
CA LEU A 32 14.05 -4.11 -3.45
C LEU A 32 12.72 -4.01 -2.70
N ARG A 33 12.66 -4.54 -1.48
CA ARG A 33 11.47 -4.52 -0.61
C ARG A 33 11.18 -3.08 -0.15
N HIS A 34 9.92 -2.64 -0.19
CA HIS A 34 9.46 -1.42 0.51
C HIS A 34 8.13 -1.66 1.26
N GLU A 35 7.69 -0.70 2.05
CA GLU A 35 6.53 -0.82 2.94
C GLU A 35 5.23 -1.23 2.24
N GLY A 36 4.42 -1.99 2.99
CA GLY A 36 3.15 -2.53 2.51
C GLY A 36 3.20 -4.03 2.25
N GLY A 37 2.03 -4.54 1.85
CA GLY A 37 1.70 -5.95 1.87
C GLY A 37 0.48 -6.20 2.73
N GLY A 38 0.12 -7.46 2.86
CA GLY A 38 -1.08 -7.88 3.56
C GLY A 38 -1.30 -9.37 3.40
N GLY A 39 -2.49 -9.83 3.79
CA GLY A 39 -2.88 -11.21 3.58
C GLY A 39 -4.37 -11.29 3.32
N SER A 40 -4.77 -12.21 2.44
CA SER A 40 -6.19 -12.59 2.35
C SER A 40 -6.40 -14.00 2.85
N LEU A 41 -7.44 -14.19 3.65
CA LEU A 41 -7.84 -15.53 4.08
C LEU A 41 -8.49 -16.27 2.91
N ARG A 42 -7.92 -17.42 2.57
CA ARG A 42 -8.44 -18.36 1.57
C ARG A 42 -9.04 -19.59 2.26
N ASN A 43 -9.08 -20.73 1.57
CA ASN A 43 -9.62 -21.96 2.11
C ASN A 43 -8.63 -22.63 3.07
N GLY A 44 -8.52 -22.07 4.29
CA GLY A 44 -7.72 -22.65 5.38
C GLY A 44 -6.25 -22.20 5.43
N PHE A 45 -5.84 -21.24 4.58
CA PHE A 45 -4.52 -20.62 4.61
C PHE A 45 -4.63 -19.13 4.28
N TRP A 46 -3.60 -18.34 4.61
CA TRP A 46 -3.47 -16.95 4.15
C TRP A 46 -2.55 -16.88 2.94
N ASP A 47 -2.96 -16.13 1.91
CA ASP A 47 -2.04 -15.73 0.84
C ASP A 47 -1.43 -14.37 1.22
N TRP A 48 -0.23 -14.43 1.81
CA TRP A 48 0.43 -13.24 2.34
C TRP A 48 1.30 -12.61 1.26
N ASP A 49 1.22 -11.29 1.08
CA ASP A 49 2.02 -10.53 0.13
C ASP A 49 2.89 -9.46 0.82
N ALA A 50 4.03 -9.18 0.18
CA ALA A 50 4.91 -8.07 0.48
C ALA A 50 5.24 -7.33 -0.82
N TYR A 51 5.39 -6.00 -0.75
CA TYR A 51 5.62 -5.16 -1.93
C TYR A 51 7.11 -4.88 -2.16
N PHE A 52 7.47 -4.73 -3.43
CA PHE A 52 8.81 -4.33 -3.87
C PHE A 52 8.72 -3.22 -4.91
N LEU A 53 9.73 -2.35 -4.93
CA LEU A 53 9.78 -1.17 -5.82
C LEU A 53 10.23 -1.53 -7.23
N ALA A 54 11.18 -2.46 -7.32
CA ALA A 54 11.83 -2.89 -8.53
C ALA A 54 12.47 -4.26 -8.32
N TYR A 55 12.78 -4.94 -9.43
CA TYR A 55 13.57 -6.15 -9.40
C TYR A 55 14.55 -6.25 -10.58
N VAL A 56 15.59 -7.06 -10.41
CA VAL A 56 16.50 -7.47 -11.47
C VAL A 56 16.30 -8.95 -11.73
N ASP A 57 16.10 -9.34 -12.99
CA ASP A 57 16.07 -10.74 -13.40
C ASP A 57 17.51 -11.29 -13.48
N CYS A 58 17.82 -12.36 -12.73
CA CYS A 58 19.18 -12.89 -12.68
C CYS A 58 19.61 -13.61 -13.98
N GLU A 59 18.65 -14.08 -14.79
CA GLU A 59 18.91 -14.77 -16.06
C GLU A 59 19.24 -13.75 -17.16
N THR A 60 18.51 -12.63 -17.23
CA THR A 60 18.69 -11.61 -18.29
C THR A 60 19.56 -10.44 -17.87
N GLY A 61 19.67 -10.16 -16.57
CA GLY A 61 20.26 -8.94 -16.02
C GLY A 61 19.41 -7.69 -16.21
N GLU A 62 18.14 -7.83 -16.63
CA GLU A 62 17.25 -6.70 -16.88
C GLU A 62 16.71 -6.10 -15.57
N LEU A 63 16.78 -4.76 -15.46
CA LEU A 63 16.19 -4.01 -14.36
C LEU A 63 14.75 -3.57 -14.69
N HIS A 64 13.79 -4.08 -13.92
CA HIS A 64 12.39 -3.73 -14.00
C HIS A 64 12.03 -2.71 -12.91
N LYS A 65 11.76 -1.46 -13.31
CA LYS A 65 11.49 -0.32 -12.40
C LYS A 65 10.00 -0.13 -12.07
N GLU A 66 9.23 -1.21 -12.12
CA GLU A 66 7.80 -1.19 -11.83
C GLU A 66 7.54 -1.89 -10.50
N GLU A 67 6.71 -1.28 -9.64
CA GLU A 67 6.29 -1.87 -8.37
C GLU A 67 5.62 -3.23 -8.62
N GLY A 68 5.80 -4.14 -7.69
CA GLY A 68 5.23 -5.48 -7.75
C GLY A 68 5.07 -6.08 -6.37
N ARG A 69 4.73 -7.36 -6.32
CA ARG A 69 4.55 -8.08 -5.06
C ARG A 69 5.09 -9.50 -5.12
N ILE A 70 5.65 -9.91 -4.00
CA ILE A 70 5.98 -11.29 -3.71
C ILE A 70 4.90 -11.86 -2.78
N GLU A 71 4.47 -13.09 -3.02
CA GLU A 71 3.38 -13.75 -2.29
C GLU A 71 3.83 -15.14 -1.81
N PHE A 72 3.31 -15.58 -0.67
CA PHE A 72 3.60 -16.89 -0.11
C PHE A 72 2.46 -17.38 0.79
N PRO A 73 2.26 -18.71 0.90
CA PRO A 73 1.19 -19.25 1.72
C PRO A 73 1.60 -19.28 3.20
N VAL A 74 0.69 -18.89 4.09
CA VAL A 74 0.83 -19.04 5.55
C VAL A 74 -0.25 -20.01 6.03
N ILE A 75 0.17 -21.22 6.39
CA ILE A 75 -0.70 -22.32 6.83
C ILE A 75 -0.67 -22.42 8.36
N ASP A 76 0.54 -22.40 8.93
CA ASP A 76 0.76 -22.32 10.37
C ASP A 76 0.67 -20.86 10.82
N LYS A 77 -0.04 -20.63 11.92
CA LYS A 77 -0.37 -19.28 12.40
C LYS A 77 0.65 -18.75 13.40
N GLU A 78 1.58 -19.58 13.85
CA GLU A 78 2.57 -19.16 14.85
C GLU A 78 3.67 -18.31 14.22
N GLU A 79 4.22 -18.72 13.06
CA GLU A 79 5.24 -17.95 12.33
C GLU A 79 5.04 -18.05 10.81
N PRO A 80 5.06 -16.91 10.08
CA PRO A 80 5.08 -16.94 8.62
C PRO A 80 6.40 -17.56 8.10
N PRO A 81 6.38 -18.30 6.98
CA PRO A 81 7.57 -18.97 6.46
C PRO A 81 8.64 -18.00 5.97
N PHE A 82 8.25 -16.76 5.67
CA PHE A 82 9.15 -15.70 5.23
C PHE A 82 8.82 -14.41 5.98
N GLN A 83 9.85 -13.68 6.38
CA GLN A 83 9.75 -12.34 6.95
C GLN A 83 10.65 -11.41 6.13
N PHE A 84 10.07 -10.31 5.66
CA PHE A 84 10.74 -9.37 4.77
C PHE A 84 10.84 -8.01 5.44
N GLU A 85 12.06 -7.63 5.79
CA GLU A 85 12.38 -6.34 6.36
C GLU A 85 12.24 -5.22 5.33
N GLU A 86 11.85 -4.04 5.81
CA GLU A 86 11.65 -2.89 4.96
C GLU A 86 12.98 -2.40 4.37
N GLU A 87 12.94 -1.82 3.16
CA GLU A 87 14.10 -1.21 2.52
C GLU A 87 15.31 -2.16 2.37
N THR A 88 15.05 -3.46 2.28
CA THR A 88 16.06 -4.52 2.19
C THR A 88 16.06 -5.14 0.79
N ILE A 89 17.26 -5.50 0.31
CA ILE A 89 17.44 -6.13 -1.00
C ILE A 89 17.55 -7.64 -0.79
N TYR A 90 16.69 -8.40 -1.45
CA TYR A 90 16.67 -9.86 -1.33
C TYR A 90 16.93 -10.52 -2.69
N LYS A 91 17.77 -11.55 -2.71
CA LYS A 91 17.82 -12.50 -3.82
C LYS A 91 16.87 -13.64 -3.54
N LEU A 92 15.91 -13.84 -4.43
CA LEU A 92 14.80 -14.78 -4.25
C LEU A 92 14.78 -15.81 -5.36
N ARG A 93 14.39 -17.03 -5.02
CA ARG A 93 13.87 -18.00 -5.98
C ARG A 93 12.36 -17.87 -6.03
N VAL A 94 11.81 -17.69 -7.23
CA VAL A 94 10.39 -17.38 -7.39
C VAL A 94 9.74 -18.09 -8.58
N ARG A 95 8.41 -18.15 -8.57
CA ARG A 95 7.56 -18.54 -9.71
C ARG A 95 6.67 -17.36 -10.12
N GLU A 96 6.62 -17.02 -11.40
CA GLU A 96 5.81 -15.88 -11.87
C GLU A 96 4.32 -16.21 -11.89
N LYS A 97 3.47 -15.22 -11.57
CA LYS A 97 2.02 -15.36 -11.65
C LYS A 97 1.58 -15.51 -13.11
N LEU A 98 0.74 -16.52 -13.38
CA LEU A 98 0.13 -16.67 -14.69
C LEU A 98 -0.80 -15.48 -14.99
N PRO A 99 -0.82 -14.99 -16.25
CA PRO A 99 -1.78 -13.99 -16.67
C PRO A 99 -3.21 -14.45 -16.35
N GLU A 100 -3.98 -13.57 -15.73
CA GLU A 100 -5.39 -13.85 -15.41
C GLU A 100 -6.29 -12.70 -15.86
N GLU A 101 -7.45 -13.06 -16.38
CA GLU A 101 -8.51 -12.09 -16.64
C GLU A 101 -9.19 -11.73 -15.32
N VAL A 102 -9.13 -10.45 -14.96
CA VAL A 102 -9.75 -9.92 -13.74
C VAL A 102 -10.93 -9.01 -14.08
N PRO A 103 -11.99 -8.99 -13.25
CA PRO A 103 -13.13 -8.10 -13.47
C PRO A 103 -12.76 -6.64 -13.22
N GLU A 104 -13.60 -5.73 -13.70
CA GLU A 104 -13.47 -4.29 -13.46
C GLU A 104 -13.38 -3.99 -11.95
N GLY A 105 -12.45 -3.10 -11.59
CA GLY A 105 -12.14 -2.77 -10.19
C GLY A 105 -11.07 -3.65 -9.55
N VAL A 106 -10.59 -4.70 -10.22
CA VAL A 106 -9.41 -5.47 -9.81
C VAL A 106 -8.23 -5.06 -10.67
N LEU A 107 -7.10 -4.75 -10.04
CA LEU A 107 -5.87 -4.47 -10.75
C LEU A 107 -5.27 -5.79 -11.28
N PRO A 108 -4.97 -5.90 -12.59
CA PRO A 108 -4.29 -7.06 -13.14
C PRO A 108 -2.94 -7.29 -12.44
N SER A 109 -2.57 -8.56 -12.26
CA SER A 109 -1.24 -8.91 -11.74
C SER A 109 -0.16 -8.43 -12.71
N LYS A 110 0.69 -7.52 -12.24
CA LYS A 110 1.99 -7.18 -12.84
C LYS A 110 3.07 -7.46 -11.82
N ASN A 111 4.23 -7.94 -12.26
CA ASN A 111 5.39 -8.24 -11.40
C ASN A 111 4.97 -8.96 -10.10
N HIS A 112 4.24 -10.06 -10.27
CA HIS A 112 3.65 -10.80 -9.17
C HIS A 112 4.29 -12.18 -9.13
N PHE A 113 4.96 -12.48 -8.02
CA PHE A 113 5.79 -13.67 -7.87
C PHE A 113 5.39 -14.46 -6.63
N LEU A 114 5.38 -15.78 -6.74
CA LEU A 114 5.33 -16.69 -5.60
C LEU A 114 6.76 -16.93 -5.11
N VAL A 115 7.03 -16.65 -3.84
CA VAL A 115 8.31 -16.97 -3.20
C VAL A 115 8.42 -18.47 -3.03
N VAL A 116 9.51 -19.04 -3.54
CA VAL A 116 9.90 -20.43 -3.31
C VAL A 116 10.94 -20.50 -2.21
N ASP A 117 11.93 -19.60 -2.24
CA ASP A 117 13.04 -19.57 -1.28
C ASP A 117 13.70 -18.18 -1.22
N ILE A 118 14.30 -17.87 -0.06
CA ILE A 118 15.19 -16.71 0.11
C ILE A 118 16.62 -17.22 -0.05
N LEU A 119 17.28 -16.79 -1.12
CA LEU A 119 18.64 -17.24 -1.44
C LEU A 119 19.70 -16.39 -0.75
N GLU A 120 19.42 -15.10 -0.59
CA GLU A 120 20.32 -14.12 0.03
C GLU A 120 19.51 -12.94 0.59
N GLU A 121 19.79 -12.57 1.83
CA GLU A 121 19.36 -11.31 2.46
C GLU A 121 20.49 -10.29 2.33
N ASP A 122 20.15 -9.01 2.26
CA ASP A 122 21.13 -7.92 2.01
C ASP A 122 21.98 -8.14 0.74
N ALA A 123 21.34 -8.65 -0.32
CA ALA A 123 22.03 -8.96 -1.57
C ALA A 123 22.60 -7.69 -2.22
N VAL A 124 23.85 -7.78 -2.69
CA VAL A 124 24.54 -6.65 -3.33
C VAL A 124 23.99 -6.44 -4.75
N CYS A 125 23.37 -5.28 -4.98
CA CYS A 125 22.84 -4.91 -6.29
C CYS A 125 22.90 -3.39 -6.46
N PRO A 126 23.96 -2.85 -7.12
CA PRO A 126 24.19 -1.42 -7.24
C PRO A 126 23.01 -0.63 -7.82
N GLU A 127 22.29 -1.21 -8.79
CA GLU A 127 21.13 -0.59 -9.43
C GLU A 127 19.97 -0.38 -8.43
N LEU A 128 19.71 -1.37 -7.57
CA LEU A 128 18.67 -1.29 -6.56
C LEU A 128 19.12 -0.46 -5.34
N GLU A 129 20.40 -0.46 -5.00
CA GLU A 129 20.99 0.41 -3.99
C GLU A 129 20.84 1.90 -4.36
N GLU A 130 21.10 2.26 -5.62
CA GLU A 130 20.88 3.63 -6.12
C GLU A 130 19.40 4.03 -6.04
N MET A 131 18.49 3.12 -6.42
CA MET A 131 17.06 3.33 -6.29
C MET A 131 16.64 3.52 -4.83
N LEU A 132 17.19 2.74 -3.90
CA LEU A 132 16.90 2.87 -2.47
C LEU A 132 17.37 4.22 -1.91
N ILE A 133 18.54 4.70 -2.34
CA ILE A 133 19.04 6.04 -1.97
C ILE A 133 18.07 7.13 -2.43
N GLU A 134 17.61 7.06 -3.69
CA GLU A 134 16.61 8.01 -4.20
C GLU A 134 15.29 7.89 -3.45
N TYR A 135 14.84 6.67 -3.22
CA TYR A 135 13.60 6.37 -2.53
C TYR A 135 13.57 6.92 -1.10
N ARG A 136 14.69 6.88 -0.39
CA ARG A 136 14.84 7.44 0.98
C ARG A 136 14.71 8.95 1.05
N LYS A 137 14.81 9.67 -0.07
CA LYS A 137 14.65 11.13 -0.07
C LYS A 137 13.23 11.50 0.36
N PRO A 138 13.07 12.40 1.35
CA PRO A 138 11.76 12.83 1.77
C PRO A 138 11.08 13.63 0.66
N VAL A 139 9.80 13.37 0.42
CA VAL A 139 8.98 14.18 -0.49
C VAL A 139 8.16 15.13 0.37
N VAL A 140 8.41 16.43 0.23
CA VAL A 140 7.88 17.45 1.13
C VAL A 140 7.08 18.50 0.36
N LEU A 141 5.92 18.87 0.89
CA LEU A 141 5.12 20.01 0.45
C LEU A 141 5.25 21.15 1.44
N GLN A 142 5.72 22.29 0.96
CA GLN A 142 5.79 23.53 1.72
C GLN A 142 4.65 24.48 1.32
N ASP A 143 4.01 25.09 2.30
CA ASP A 143 3.03 26.15 2.13
C ASP A 143 3.09 27.15 3.29
N ASP A 144 2.86 28.41 2.98
CA ASP A 144 2.82 29.52 3.93
C ASP A 144 1.69 29.40 4.97
N VAL A 145 0.58 28.73 4.64
CA VAL A 145 -0.55 28.53 5.55
C VAL A 145 -0.58 27.12 6.14
N LEU A 146 -0.25 26.11 5.34
CA LEU A 146 -0.30 24.70 5.79
C LEU A 146 1.00 24.25 6.48
N GLY A 147 2.06 25.04 6.44
CA GLY A 147 3.38 24.65 6.91
C GLY A 147 3.97 23.54 6.05
N GLU A 148 4.59 22.57 6.71
CA GLU A 148 5.25 21.43 6.09
C GLU A 148 4.38 20.18 6.17
N LEU A 149 4.15 19.54 5.01
CA LEU A 149 3.58 18.19 4.91
C LEU A 149 4.61 17.25 4.29
N THR A 150 4.89 16.13 4.95
CA THR A 150 5.83 15.11 4.47
C THR A 150 5.05 13.92 3.93
N TYR A 151 5.45 13.38 2.79
CA TYR A 151 4.84 12.19 2.22
C TYR A 151 5.17 10.96 3.07
N ASP A 152 4.14 10.35 3.63
CA ASP A 152 4.21 9.04 4.26
C ASP A 152 4.02 7.97 3.19
N LYS A 153 5.05 7.15 2.98
CA LYS A 153 5.07 6.14 1.92
C LYS A 153 4.16 4.94 2.24
N LEU A 154 3.98 4.63 3.53
CA LEU A 154 3.09 3.57 4.00
C LEU A 154 1.63 3.97 3.81
N LEU A 155 1.27 5.18 4.24
CA LEU A 155 -0.09 5.71 4.10
C LEU A 155 -0.41 6.19 2.68
N LYS A 156 0.63 6.34 1.85
CA LYS A 156 0.58 6.89 0.49
C LYS A 156 -0.11 8.27 0.45
N SER A 157 0.21 9.13 1.42
CA SER A 157 -0.40 10.46 1.60
C SER A 157 0.57 11.48 2.18
N PHE A 158 0.29 12.77 1.98
CA PHE A 158 1.04 13.82 2.64
C PHE A 158 0.48 14.07 4.03
N GLU A 159 1.36 13.94 5.03
CA GLU A 159 1.04 14.01 6.43
C GLU A 159 1.66 15.25 7.07
N GLY A 160 0.90 15.90 7.94
CA GLY A 160 1.45 17.00 8.71
C GLY A 160 0.50 17.48 9.78
N ASN A 161 0.83 18.62 10.36
CA ASN A 161 0.01 19.21 11.38
C ASN A 161 -0.13 20.71 11.16
N ILE A 162 -1.33 21.22 11.38
CA ILE A 162 -1.65 22.63 11.18
C ILE A 162 -2.29 23.21 12.45
N ALA A 163 -2.14 24.51 12.61
CA ALA A 163 -2.91 25.26 13.60
C ALA A 163 -4.38 25.24 13.19
N TRP A 164 -5.25 24.97 14.16
CA TRP A 164 -6.70 25.00 13.99
C TRP A 164 -7.34 25.68 15.19
N LEU A 165 -7.79 26.92 14.99
CA LEU A 165 -8.26 27.81 16.05
C LEU A 165 -7.24 27.92 17.19
N ARG A 166 -7.59 27.42 18.39
CA ARG A 166 -6.72 27.43 19.58
C ARG A 166 -5.93 26.13 19.76
N GLY A 167 -6.05 25.19 18.82
CA GLY A 167 -5.45 23.88 18.87
C GLY A 167 -4.58 23.57 17.66
N LYS A 168 -4.17 22.31 17.58
CA LYS A 168 -3.41 21.73 16.49
C LYS A 168 -4.13 20.47 16.04
N ILE A 169 -4.30 20.32 14.73
CA ILE A 169 -4.87 19.10 14.15
C ILE A 169 -3.85 18.44 13.23
N HIS A 170 -3.93 17.12 13.15
CA HIS A 170 -3.24 16.34 12.15
C HIS A 170 -4.06 16.35 10.86
N ILE A 171 -3.37 16.47 9.73
CA ILE A 171 -3.97 16.44 8.40
C ILE A 171 -3.25 15.40 7.55
N SER A 172 -4.07 14.59 6.88
CA SER A 172 -3.66 13.64 5.86
C SER A 172 -4.25 14.07 4.52
N LEU A 173 -3.39 14.23 3.51
CA LEU A 173 -3.77 14.63 2.16
C LEU A 173 -3.49 13.47 1.20
N HIS A 174 -4.53 12.68 0.92
CA HIS A 174 -4.49 11.60 -0.05
C HIS A 174 -4.47 12.16 -1.49
N VAL A 175 -3.27 12.39 -1.99
CA VAL A 175 -3.02 12.78 -3.37
C VAL A 175 -1.78 12.06 -3.87
N ASP A 176 -1.84 11.62 -5.12
CA ASP A 176 -0.69 11.04 -5.81
C ASP A 176 0.48 12.05 -5.82
N LYS A 177 1.63 11.63 -5.27
CA LYS A 177 2.84 12.45 -5.13
C LYS A 177 3.42 12.89 -6.48
N ASP A 178 3.12 12.16 -7.55
CA ASP A 178 3.62 12.44 -8.90
C ASP A 178 2.62 13.28 -9.72
N ASN A 179 1.37 13.45 -9.22
CA ASN A 179 0.34 14.27 -9.83
C ASN A 179 0.38 15.74 -9.37
N LYS A 180 1.27 16.53 -9.97
CA LYS A 180 1.43 17.98 -9.66
C LYS A 180 0.14 18.79 -9.70
N ALA A 181 -0.74 18.51 -10.66
CA ALA A 181 -2.02 19.22 -10.79
C ALA A 181 -3.00 18.83 -9.67
N GLY A 182 -3.02 17.54 -9.31
CA GLY A 182 -3.75 17.03 -8.16
C GLY A 182 -3.31 17.68 -6.87
N ILE A 183 -2.00 17.70 -6.61
CA ILE A 183 -1.38 18.32 -5.43
C ILE A 183 -1.78 19.79 -5.33
N THR A 184 -1.70 20.54 -6.44
CA THR A 184 -2.06 21.96 -6.46
C THR A 184 -3.53 22.20 -6.08
N ARG A 185 -4.45 21.38 -6.61
CA ARG A 185 -5.88 21.49 -6.29
C ARG A 185 -6.17 21.10 -4.83
N ALA A 186 -5.59 20.00 -4.37
CA ALA A 186 -5.76 19.50 -3.01
C ALA A 186 -5.23 20.51 -1.98
N LYS A 187 -4.03 21.06 -2.23
CA LYS A 187 -3.43 22.12 -1.42
C LYS A 187 -4.31 23.37 -1.35
N LYS A 188 -4.84 23.81 -2.49
CA LYS A 188 -5.74 24.98 -2.54
C LYS A 188 -7.01 24.74 -1.72
N ALA A 189 -7.65 23.58 -1.87
CA ALA A 189 -8.86 23.23 -1.13
C ALA A 189 -8.61 23.20 0.39
N LEU A 190 -7.52 22.55 0.81
CA LEU A 190 -7.13 22.49 2.22
C LEU A 190 -6.81 23.87 2.77
N LYS A 191 -6.07 24.69 2.03
CA LYS A 191 -5.78 26.09 2.42
C LYS A 191 -7.05 26.92 2.58
N THR A 192 -8.01 26.79 1.67
CA THR A 192 -9.32 27.45 1.82
C THR A 192 -10.03 26.98 3.09
N MET A 193 -10.04 25.68 3.38
CA MET A 193 -10.64 25.14 4.61
C MET A 193 -10.01 25.73 5.88
N VAL A 194 -8.68 25.83 5.92
CA VAL A 194 -7.94 26.41 7.06
C VAL A 194 -8.22 27.91 7.21
N LEU A 195 -8.27 28.67 6.10
CA LEU A 195 -8.61 30.09 6.14
C LEU A 195 -10.07 30.33 6.60
N GLU A 196 -10.96 29.36 6.37
CA GLU A 196 -12.36 29.38 6.83
C GLU A 196 -12.58 28.59 8.14
N GLN A 197 -11.53 28.32 8.92
CA GLN A 197 -11.59 27.41 10.09
C GLN A 197 -12.69 27.75 11.10
N GLU A 198 -13.00 29.04 11.34
CA GLU A 198 -14.07 29.45 12.27
C GLU A 198 -15.45 29.02 11.79
N LYS A 199 -15.72 29.18 10.49
CA LYS A 199 -16.96 28.74 9.86
C LYS A 199 -17.07 27.22 9.86
N TRP A 200 -15.98 26.53 9.52
CA TRP A 200 -15.93 25.06 9.57
C TRP A 200 -16.16 24.51 10.99
N ASP A 201 -15.57 25.12 12.03
CA ASP A 201 -15.80 24.70 13.42
C ASP A 201 -17.29 24.84 13.82
N VAL A 202 -17.92 25.97 13.46
CA VAL A 202 -19.35 26.19 13.71
C VAL A 202 -20.21 25.15 12.98
N ASP A 203 -19.95 24.93 11.70
CA ASP A 203 -20.73 24.01 10.87
C ASP A 203 -20.57 22.55 11.32
N LEU A 204 -19.34 22.12 11.65
CA LEU A 204 -19.07 20.78 12.16
C LEU A 204 -19.72 20.54 13.52
N ARG A 205 -19.66 21.52 14.45
CA ARG A 205 -20.34 21.41 15.76
C ARG A 205 -21.85 21.34 15.61
N LYS A 206 -22.43 22.18 14.74
CA LYS A 206 -23.87 22.18 14.47
C LYS A 206 -24.33 20.85 13.87
N PHE A 207 -23.55 20.30 12.93
CA PHE A 207 -23.81 19.00 12.35
C PHE A 207 -23.72 17.88 13.39
N ALA A 208 -22.65 17.86 14.18
CA ALA A 208 -22.44 16.86 15.24
C ALA A 208 -23.58 16.89 16.25
N ALA A 209 -23.97 18.08 16.75
CA ALA A 209 -25.13 18.21 17.63
C ALA A 209 -26.42 17.68 16.97
N GLY A 210 -26.72 18.09 15.74
CA GLY A 210 -27.94 17.65 15.06
C GLY A 210 -28.02 16.13 14.81
N LYS A 211 -26.89 15.45 14.62
CA LYS A 211 -26.84 14.01 14.34
C LYS A 211 -26.66 13.15 15.60
N LEU A 212 -25.76 13.57 16.49
CA LEU A 212 -25.37 12.81 17.67
C LEU A 212 -26.33 13.02 18.84
N THR A 213 -27.00 14.18 18.95
CA THR A 213 -28.02 14.38 19.99
C THR A 213 -29.19 13.43 19.80
N LYS A 214 -29.64 13.21 18.56
CA LYS A 214 -30.71 12.24 18.28
C LYS A 214 -30.30 10.82 18.69
N LEU A 215 -29.10 10.38 18.30
CA LEU A 215 -28.58 9.06 18.64
C LEU A 215 -28.39 8.87 20.15
N ALA A 216 -27.91 9.91 20.84
CA ALA A 216 -27.74 9.90 22.29
C ALA A 216 -29.07 9.83 23.05
N CYS A 217 -30.11 10.52 22.56
CA CYS A 217 -31.47 10.41 23.13
C CYS A 217 -32.05 9.00 22.93
N GLU A 218 -31.92 8.42 21.73
CA GLU A 218 -32.38 7.05 21.44
C GLU A 218 -31.69 6.00 22.32
N TRP A 219 -30.39 6.18 22.62
CA TRP A 219 -29.65 5.32 23.55
C TRP A 219 -30.06 5.50 25.02
N ALA A 220 -30.35 6.72 25.46
CA ALA A 220 -30.76 6.98 26.85
C ALA A 220 -32.18 6.47 27.16
N GLU A 221 -33.01 6.27 26.13
CA GLU A 221 -34.38 5.76 26.23
C GLU A 221 -34.46 4.22 26.01
N SER A 222 -33.33 3.55 25.76
CA SER A 222 -33.21 2.08 25.61
C SER A 222 -32.83 1.41 26.93
#